data_AF-A0A3C1UAE1-F1
#
_entry.id   AF-A0A3C1UAE1-F1
#
_cell.length_a   1.000
_cell.length_b   1.000
_cell.length_c   1.000
_cell.angle_alpha   90.00
_cell.angle_beta   90.00
_cell.angle_gamma   90.00
#
_symmetry.space_group_name_H-M   'P 1'
#
loop_
_entity.id
_entity.type
_entity.pdbx_description
1 polymer ?
#
loop_
_entity_poly.entity_id
_entity_poly.type
_entity_poly.pdbx_seq_one_letter_code
_entity_poly.pdbx_strand_id
1 'polypeptide(L)' 'MVHRSSRTAELIRILETQRFAIKRIRFIHDDVDAASSGILIEAFKNGKDGCIVEAPDVLRKGENI' A
#
# COMPACT_ATOMS: atom_id res chain seq x y z
N MET A 1 -2.44 -7.96 1.66
CA MET A 1 -2.46 -8.12 0.18
C MET A 1 -1.36 -7.27 -0.41
N VAL A 2 -0.51 -7.83 -1.27
CA VAL A 2 0.53 -7.07 -2.00
C VAL A 2 0.08 -6.91 -3.46
N HIS A 3 0.25 -5.72 -4.02
CA HIS A 3 -0.06 -5.44 -5.42
C HIS A 3 0.87 -4.36 -6.00
N ARG A 4 0.83 -4.14 -7.33
CA ARG A 4 1.35 -2.92 -7.95
C ARG A 4 0.61 -1.67 -7.48
N SER A 5 1.37 -0.62 -7.17
CA SER A 5 0.87 0.69 -6.74
C SER A 5 -0.05 1.36 -7.77
N SER A 6 0.12 1.07 -9.07
CA SER A 6 -0.75 1.60 -10.14
C SER A 6 -2.23 1.23 -10.00
N ARG A 7 -2.54 0.18 -9.24
CA ARG A 7 -3.92 -0.25 -8.95
C ARG A 7 -4.50 0.35 -7.67
N THR A 8 -3.83 1.30 -7.01
CA THR A 8 -4.25 1.82 -5.70
C THR A 8 -5.72 2.27 -5.69
N ALA A 9 -6.13 3.12 -6.65
CA ALA A 9 -7.51 3.60 -6.73
C ALA A 9 -8.52 2.47 -6.95
N GLU A 10 -8.19 1.50 -7.80
CA GLU A 10 -9.02 0.33 -8.07
C GLU A 10 -9.17 -0.55 -6.82
N LEU A 11 -8.07 -0.82 -6.11
CA LEU A 11 -8.06 -1.64 -4.91
C LEU A 11 -8.88 -1.00 -3.78
N ILE A 12 -8.76 0.32 -3.59
CA ILE A 12 -9.58 1.06 -2.61
C ILE A 12 -11.07 0.86 -2.93
N ARG A 13 -11.48 1.12 -4.17
CA ARG A 13 -12.87 0.97 -4.60
C ARG A 13 -13.40 -0.45 -4.43
N ILE A 14 -12.61 -1.48 -4.79
CA ILE A 14 -12.99 -2.89 -4.64
C ILE A 14 -13.16 -3.23 -3.15
N LEU A 15 -12.21 -2.85 -2.30
CA LEU A 15 -12.26 -3.14 -0.88
C LEU A 15 -13.47 -2.48 -0.21
N GLU A 16 -13.74 -1.20 -0.50
CA GLU A 16 -14.91 -0.49 0.01
C GLU A 16 -16.22 -1.13 -0.46
N THR A 17 -16.36 -1.44 -1.75
CA THR A 17 -17.54 -2.11 -2.32
C THR A 17 -17.77 -3.47 -1.66
N GLN A 18 -16.70 -4.16 -1.32
CA GLN A 18 -16.73 -5.44 -0.63
C GLN A 18 -16.80 -5.29 0.90
N ARG A 19 -17.08 -4.12 1.46
CA ARG A 19 -17.18 -3.87 2.91
C ARG A 19 -15.94 -4.28 3.70
N PHE A 20 -14.76 -4.08 3.12
CA PHE A 20 -13.50 -4.16 3.84
C PHE A 20 -13.06 -2.77 4.25
N ALA A 21 -12.84 -2.58 5.54
CA ALA A 21 -12.20 -1.36 6.05
C ALA A 21 -10.69 -1.49 5.91
N ILE A 22 -10.06 -0.59 5.16
CA ILE A 22 -8.60 -0.54 5.00
C ILE A 22 -7.98 -0.02 6.30
N LYS A 23 -7.06 -0.79 6.89
CA LYS A 23 -6.45 -0.48 8.18
C LYS A 23 -5.01 -0.02 8.09
N ARG A 24 -4.25 -0.61 7.16
CA ARG A 24 -2.87 -0.22 6.91
C ARG A 24 -2.57 -0.19 5.43
N ILE A 25 -1.86 0.84 5.01
CA ILE A 25 -1.27 0.95 3.67
C ILE A 25 0.22 1.17 3.86
N ARG A 26 1.03 0.43 3.11
CA ARG A 26 2.47 0.68 2.99
C ARG A 26 2.86 0.67 1.53
N PHE A 27 3.57 1.71 1.10
CA PHE A 27 4.13 1.75 -0.26
C PHE A 27 5.52 1.12 -0.29
N ILE A 28 5.81 0.44 -1.39
CA ILE A 28 7.10 -0.16 -1.69
C ILE A 28 7.67 0.60 -2.86
N HIS A 29 8.89 1.10 -2.71
CA HIS A 29 9.64 1.83 -3.72
C HIS A 29 10.87 1.01 -4.11
N ASP A 30 11.18 1.01 -5.40
CA ASP A 30 12.40 0.35 -5.86
C ASP A 30 13.65 1.15 -5.44
N ASP A 31 13.52 2.47 -5.37
CA ASP A 31 14.53 3.46 -4.98
C ASP A 31 13.87 4.63 -4.22
N VAL A 32 14.64 5.39 -3.43
CA VAL A 32 14.12 6.49 -2.58
C VAL A 32 13.48 7.61 -3.39
N ASP A 33 14.01 7.90 -4.57
CA ASP A 33 13.51 8.97 -5.45
C ASP A 33 12.54 8.45 -6.53
N ALA A 34 12.30 7.13 -6.57
CA ALA A 34 11.41 6.52 -7.54
C ALA A 34 9.95 6.55 -7.04
N ALA A 35 9.01 6.62 -8.00
CA ALA A 35 7.61 6.34 -7.70
C ALA A 35 7.46 4.92 -7.13
N SER A 36 6.49 4.74 -6.23
CA SER A 36 6.21 3.43 -5.65
C SER A 36 5.90 2.41 -6.76
N SER A 37 6.50 1.22 -6.68
CA SER A 37 6.23 0.09 -7.57
C SER A 37 5.16 -0.85 -6.98
N GLY A 38 5.07 -0.91 -5.65
CA GLY A 38 4.19 -1.82 -4.93
C GLY A 38 3.41 -1.18 -3.77
N ILE A 39 2.30 -1.80 -3.39
CA ILE A 39 1.47 -1.42 -2.26
C ILE A 39 1.11 -2.67 -1.46
N LEU A 40 1.28 -2.59 -0.14
CA LEU A 40 0.79 -3.55 0.84
C LEU A 40 -0.44 -2.96 1.51
N ILE A 41 -1.56 -3.67 1.45
CA ILE A 41 -2.82 -3.29 2.10
C ILE A 41 -3.23 -4.37 3.10
N GLU A 42 -3.55 -3.94 4.32
CA GLU A 42 -4.29 -4.75 5.28
C GLU A 42 -5.70 -4.18 5.46
N ALA A 43 -6.71 -5.05 5.40
CA ALA A 43 -8.10 -4.66 5.51
C ALA A 43 -8.93 -5.73 6.23
N PHE A 44 -9.97 -5.30 6.94
CA PHE A 44 -10.84 -6.18 7.74
C PHE A 44 -12.27 -6.10 7.22
N LYS A 45 -12.88 -7.26 6.98
CA LYS A 45 -14.29 -7.35 6.57
C LYS A 45 -15.18 -6.84 7.70
N ASN A 46 -16.09 -5.93 7.37
CA ASN A 46 -16.98 -5.25 8.32
C ASN A 46 -16.24 -4.58 9.49
N GLY A 47 -14.99 -4.17 9.28
CA GLY A 47 -14.25 -3.38 10.25
C GLY A 47 -14.80 -1.96 10.37
N LYS A 48 -14.45 -1.28 11.45
CA LYS A 48 -14.70 0.17 11.59
C LYS A 48 -13.80 0.95 10.63
N ASP A 49 -14.08 2.23 10.40
CA ASP A 49 -13.21 3.10 9.61
C ASP A 49 -11.87 3.37 10.31
N GLY A 50 -10.96 4.01 9.57
CA GLY A 50 -9.63 4.41 10.03
C GLY A 50 -8.51 3.58 9.38
N CYS A 51 -7.55 4.30 8.79
CA CYS A 51 -6.41 3.76 8.07
C CYS A 51 -5.13 4.47 8.51
N ILE A 52 -4.05 3.72 8.72
CA ILE A 52 -2.70 4.24 8.94
C ILE A 52 -1.89 4.02 7.67
N VAL A 53 -1.26 5.08 7.16
CA VAL A 53 -0.23 4.97 6.13
C VAL A 53 1.12 4.81 6.83
N GLU A 54 1.73 3.65 6.67
CA GLU A 54 3.01 3.32 7.28
C GLU A 54 4.17 3.92 6.47
N ALA A 55 5.34 4.03 7.12
CA ALA A 55 6.58 4.39 6.43
C ALA A 55 6.85 3.41 5.27
N PRO A 56 7.29 3.90 4.10
CA PRO A 56 7.50 3.06 2.94
C PRO A 56 8.70 2.13 3.11
N ASP A 57 8.66 1.00 2.40
CA ASP A 57 9.82 0.14 2.23
C ASP A 57 10.57 0.55 0.94
N VAL A 58 11.89 0.71 1.01
CA VAL A 58 12.75 0.96 -0.16
C VAL A 58 13.62 -0.26 -0.40
N LEU A 59 13.50 -0.87 -1.58
CA LEU A 59 14.15 -2.15 -1.89
C LEU A 59 15.65 -2.00 -2.10
N ARG A 60 16.08 -1.01 -2.90
CA ARG A 60 17.50 -0.67 -3.01
C ARG A 60 17.83 0.40 -1.98
N LYS A 61 18.48 -0.01 -0.89
CA LYS A 61 19.34 0.93 -0.15
C LYS A 61 20.54 1.14 -1.06
N GLY A 62 20.72 2.35 -1.60
CA GLY A 62 21.84 2.66 -2.47
C GLY A 62 23.12 2.04 -1.92
N GLU A 63 23.67 1.05 -2.63
CA GLU A 63 25.04 0.63 -2.39
C GLU A 63 25.88 1.85 -2.75
N ASN A 64 26.57 2.39 -1.75
CA ASN A 64 27.60 3.41 -1.94
C ASN A 64 28.54 2.95 -3.06
N ILE A 65 28.59 3.70 -4.15
CA ILE A 65 29.72 3.68 -5.09
C ILE A 65 30.87 4.43 -4.41
#